data_AF-A0A7C9CZV5-F1
#
_entry.id   AF-A0A7C9CZV5-F1
#
_cell.length_a   1.000
_cell.length_b   1.000
_cell.length_c   1.000
_cell.angle_alpha   90.00
_cell.angle_beta   90.00
_cell.angle_gamma   90.00
#
_symmetry.space_group_name_H-M   'P 1'
#
loop_
_entity.id
_entity.type
_entity.pdbx_description
1 polymer ?
#
loop_
_entity_poly.entity_id
_entity_poly.type
_entity_poly.pdbx_seq_one_letter_code
_entity_poly.pdbx_strand_id
1 'polypeptide(L)'
;MRRFVAEKAKHHITRNVSRSSSPSHSYPYPYSDSYSQYLSLASSQIQSLFFLSTSPSTSMGSSPESPHPVTLSNINPKVLECQYAVRGEIVAQAERLHEQLKQNPGSLPFDEILYCNIGNPQSLAQQPITFFR
;
A
#
# COMPACT_ATOMS: atom_id res chain seq x y z
N MET A 1 0.70 -30.05 7.88
CA MET A 1 0.81 -30.55 6.48
C MET A 1 -0.54 -30.37 5.79
N ARG A 2 -0.65 -29.41 4.87
CA ARG A 2 -1.85 -29.11 4.07
C ARG A 2 -2.09 -30.19 3.00
N ARG A 3 -2.23 -31.46 3.41
CA ARG A 3 -2.54 -32.58 2.51
C ARG A 3 -4.01 -32.60 2.06
N PHE A 4 -4.89 -31.81 2.69
CA PHE A 4 -6.33 -31.84 2.40
C PHE A 4 -6.79 -30.97 1.21
N VAL A 5 -6.03 -29.96 0.79
CA VAL A 5 -6.47 -29.04 -0.28
C VAL A 5 -6.11 -29.59 -1.68
N ALA A 6 -5.06 -30.40 -1.78
CA ALA A 6 -4.61 -30.99 -3.05
C ALA A 6 -5.61 -31.99 -3.65
N GLU A 7 -6.45 -32.62 -2.83
CA GLU A 7 -7.45 -33.59 -3.31
C GLU A 7 -8.68 -32.90 -3.93
N LYS A 8 -9.06 -31.71 -3.44
CA LYS A 8 -10.23 -30.96 -3.96
C LYS A 8 -9.94 -30.29 -5.31
N ALA A 9 -8.68 -29.92 -5.57
CA ALA A 9 -8.26 -29.31 -6.83
C ALA A 9 -8.23 -30.31 -8.01
N LYS A 10 -7.92 -31.60 -7.76
CA LYS A 10 -7.83 -32.61 -8.82
C LYS A 10 -9.18 -32.97 -9.43
N HIS A 11 -10.27 -32.88 -8.67
CA HIS A 11 -11.61 -33.24 -9.16
C HIS A 11 -12.26 -32.16 -10.05
N HIS A 12 -11.78 -30.90 -10.01
CA HIS A 12 -12.29 -29.83 -10.86
C HIS A 12 -11.54 -29.70 -12.20
N ILE A 13 -10.35 -30.30 -12.33
CA ILE A 13 -9.51 -30.15 -13.53
C ILE A 13 -9.92 -31.12 -14.65
N THR A 14 -10.56 -32.25 -14.34
CA THR A 14 -10.83 -33.31 -15.33
C THR A 14 -12.09 -33.11 -16.18
N ARG A 15 -12.90 -32.05 -15.97
CA ARG A 15 -14.21 -31.94 -16.64
C ARG A 15 -14.29 -30.96 -17.82
N ASN A 16 -13.26 -30.14 -18.10
CA ASN A 16 -13.36 -29.09 -19.13
C ASN A 16 -12.20 -29.09 -20.15
N VAL A 17 -11.83 -30.26 -20.68
CA VAL A 17 -11.17 -30.31 -22.00
C VAL A 17 -12.26 -30.27 -23.07
N SER A 18 -12.89 -29.11 -23.19
CA SER A 18 -13.71 -28.73 -24.35
C SER A 18 -13.22 -27.36 -24.79
N ARG A 19 -12.40 -27.40 -25.81
CA ARG A 19 -11.76 -26.31 -26.53
C ARG A 19 -12.76 -25.18 -26.82
N SER A 20 -12.57 -24.02 -26.22
CA SER A 20 -13.09 -22.74 -26.72
C SER A 20 -11.96 -21.73 -26.74
N SER A 21 -11.74 -21.14 -27.90
CA SER A 21 -10.77 -20.08 -28.17
C SER A 21 -11.29 -18.76 -27.60
N SER A 22 -10.62 -18.22 -26.60
CA SER A 22 -10.94 -16.90 -26.03
C SER A 22 -10.24 -15.78 -26.82
N PRO A 23 -10.92 -14.67 -27.15
CA PRO A 23 -10.27 -13.50 -27.73
C PRO A 23 -9.44 -12.76 -26.67
N SER A 24 -8.27 -12.26 -27.07
CA SER A 24 -7.43 -11.38 -26.28
C SER A 24 -8.13 -10.04 -26.02
N HIS A 25 -8.78 -9.91 -24.87
CA HIS A 25 -9.25 -8.62 -24.36
C HIS A 25 -8.17 -7.98 -23.50
N SER A 26 -7.49 -7.00 -24.09
CA SER A 26 -6.66 -6.02 -23.38
C SER A 26 -7.56 -5.14 -22.52
N TYR A 27 -7.43 -5.22 -21.19
CA TYR A 27 -8.03 -4.27 -20.27
C TYR A 27 -7.12 -3.03 -20.17
N PRO A 28 -7.56 -1.84 -20.61
CA PRO A 28 -6.86 -0.62 -20.27
C PRO A 28 -7.21 -0.27 -18.83
N TYR A 29 -6.24 -0.38 -17.92
CA TYR A 29 -6.35 0.26 -16.62
C TYR A 29 -6.28 1.78 -16.82
N PRO A 30 -7.27 2.56 -16.36
CA PRO A 30 -7.14 4.00 -16.31
C PRO A 30 -6.17 4.34 -15.17
N TYR A 31 -4.93 4.65 -15.53
CA TYR A 31 -4.02 5.39 -14.68
C TYR A 31 -4.60 6.80 -14.54
N SER A 32 -5.33 7.05 -13.46
CA SER A 32 -5.82 8.39 -13.15
C SER A 32 -4.67 9.21 -12.57
N ASP A 33 -4.02 9.98 -13.45
CA ASP A 33 -3.13 11.07 -13.08
C ASP A 33 -3.95 12.20 -12.43
N SER A 34 -4.18 12.09 -11.12
CA SER A 34 -4.84 13.13 -10.33
C SER A 34 -3.83 13.81 -9.42
N TYR A 35 -2.79 14.43 -9.99
CA TYR A 35 -1.84 15.24 -9.20
C TYR A 35 -1.52 16.62 -9.80
N SER A 36 -2.12 17.03 -10.92
CA SER A 36 -1.72 18.27 -11.61
C SER A 36 -2.63 19.49 -11.42
N GLN A 37 -3.66 19.46 -10.56
CA GLN A 37 -4.67 20.54 -10.51
C GLN A 37 -4.45 21.67 -9.50
N TYR A 38 -3.30 21.78 -8.82
CA TYR A 38 -3.08 22.85 -7.82
C TYR A 38 -1.89 23.76 -8.09
N LEU A 39 -1.55 24.01 -9.35
CA LEU A 39 -0.55 25.04 -9.69
C LEU A 39 -1.16 26.09 -10.62
N SER A 40 -1.85 27.07 -10.03
CA SER A 40 -2.15 28.33 -10.69
C SER A 40 -2.36 29.47 -9.69
N LEU A 41 -1.68 30.58 -9.98
CA LEU A 41 -1.84 31.96 -9.48
C LEU A 41 -1.08 32.39 -8.20
N ALA A 42 0.03 33.10 -8.42
CA ALA A 42 0.27 34.50 -7.99
C ALA A 42 1.80 34.73 -7.87
N SER A 43 2.49 35.19 -8.92
CA SER A 43 2.87 36.59 -9.15
C SER A 43 3.60 37.29 -7.98
N SER A 44 4.92 37.48 -8.19
CA SER A 44 5.72 38.68 -7.85
C SER A 44 5.69 39.23 -6.42
N GLN A 45 6.84 39.27 -5.74
CA GLN A 45 7.70 40.46 -5.67
C GLN A 45 9.02 40.17 -4.93
N ILE A 46 10.13 40.50 -5.58
CA ILE A 46 11.44 40.66 -4.98
C ILE A 46 11.43 42.01 -4.26
N GLN A 47 11.61 42.04 -2.94
CA GLN A 47 12.00 43.26 -2.24
C GLN A 47 13.09 42.99 -1.20
N SER A 48 14.27 43.54 -1.52
CA SER A 48 15.29 44.17 -0.66
C SER A 48 15.85 43.41 0.56
N LEU A 49 17.11 43.02 0.42
CA LEU A 49 18.08 42.90 1.51
C LEU A 49 18.42 44.29 2.09
N PHE A 50 18.92 44.31 3.33
CA PHE A 50 19.45 45.41 4.15
C PHE A 50 18.49 46.04 5.15
N PHE A 51 18.55 45.57 6.41
CA PHE A 51 18.81 46.44 7.57
C PHE A 51 19.52 45.62 8.67
N LEU A 52 20.70 46.07 9.06
CA LEU A 52 21.47 45.58 10.21
C LEU A 52 21.23 46.55 11.37
N SER A 53 20.73 46.10 12.53
CA SER A 53 20.94 46.77 13.84
C SER A 53 20.26 46.05 15.00
N THR A 54 21.11 45.60 15.94
CA THR A 54 20.96 45.69 17.41
C THR A 54 19.90 44.84 18.14
N SER A 55 20.38 43.86 18.91
CA SER A 55 19.64 43.15 19.96
C SER A 55 19.37 44.04 21.17
N PRO A 56 18.23 43.87 21.86
CA PRO A 56 18.33 43.45 23.25
C PRO A 56 17.24 42.48 23.74
N SER A 57 17.63 41.71 24.76
CA SER A 57 16.81 41.16 25.86
C SER A 57 15.72 40.12 25.56
N THR A 58 16.01 38.90 26.03
CA THR A 58 15.10 37.89 26.58
C THR A 58 13.68 38.39 26.91
N SER A 59 12.72 37.96 26.08
CA SER A 59 11.37 37.65 26.53
C SER A 59 11.22 36.13 26.52
N MET A 60 11.18 35.53 27.71
CA MET A 60 10.72 34.15 27.89
C MET A 60 9.21 34.13 27.67
N GLY A 61 8.79 34.30 26.41
CA GLY A 61 7.44 34.05 25.97
C GLY A 61 7.33 32.59 25.56
N SER A 62 7.35 31.67 26.52
CA SER A 62 6.94 30.28 26.28
C SER A 62 5.44 30.26 26.05
N SER A 63 5.00 30.70 24.87
CA SER A 63 3.70 30.31 24.36
C SER A 63 3.70 28.79 24.28
N PRO A 64 2.66 28.09 24.77
CA PRO A 64 2.55 26.66 24.56
C PRO A 64 2.37 26.46 23.05
N GLU A 65 3.47 26.27 22.33
CA GLU A 65 3.43 25.88 20.93
C GLU A 65 2.80 24.49 20.91
N SER A 66 1.51 24.45 20.59
CA SER A 66 0.81 23.18 20.37
C SER A 66 1.64 22.38 19.37
N PRO A 67 1.91 21.09 19.63
CA PRO A 67 2.72 20.29 18.73
C PRO A 67 2.17 20.42 17.32
N HIS A 68 2.99 20.89 16.38
CA HIS A 68 2.60 20.99 14.98
C HIS A 68 2.16 19.59 14.51
N PRO A 69 0.91 19.40 14.09
CA PRO A 69 0.42 18.09 13.72
C PRO A 69 1.20 17.58 12.50
N VAL A 70 1.58 16.31 12.51
CA VAL A 70 2.22 15.66 11.37
C VAL A 70 1.19 15.51 10.25
N THR A 71 1.49 16.05 9.07
CA THR A 71 0.65 16.02 7.87
C THR A 71 1.47 15.53 6.68
N LEU A 72 0.79 15.06 5.63
CA LEU A 72 1.50 14.65 4.40
C LEU A 72 2.33 15.78 3.77
N SER A 73 1.97 17.04 4.01
CA SER A 73 2.69 18.22 3.52
C SER A 73 3.97 18.54 4.29
N ASN A 74 4.15 18.02 5.50
CA ASN A 74 5.29 18.35 6.37
C ASN A 74 6.22 17.15 6.69
N ILE A 75 5.95 15.97 6.12
CA ILE A 75 6.88 14.83 6.19
C ILE A 75 7.97 14.92 5.12
N ASN A 76 9.05 14.16 5.31
CA ASN A 76 10.18 14.11 4.39
C ASN A 76 9.71 13.68 2.98
N PRO A 77 9.98 14.47 1.92
CA PRO A 77 9.54 14.15 0.56
C PRO A 77 10.07 12.81 0.04
N LYS A 78 11.24 12.35 0.51
CA LYS A 78 11.79 11.03 0.14
C LYS A 78 10.92 9.87 0.63
N VAL A 79 10.16 10.06 1.71
CA VAL A 79 9.20 9.06 2.20
C VAL A 79 7.97 8.99 1.29
N LEU A 80 7.52 10.14 0.78
CA LEU A 80 6.43 10.21 -0.21
C LEU A 80 6.82 9.53 -1.53
N GLU A 81 8.07 9.69 -1.95
CA GLU A 81 8.61 9.08 -3.18
C GLU A 81 8.98 7.59 -3.02
N CYS A 82 9.20 7.12 -1.79
CA CYS A 82 9.63 5.75 -1.52
C CYS A 82 8.53 4.73 -1.84
N GLN A 83 8.85 3.71 -2.63
CA GLN A 83 7.92 2.65 -3.01
C GLN A 83 8.44 1.28 -2.60
N TYR A 84 7.59 0.50 -1.93
CA TYR A 84 7.90 -0.88 -1.54
C TYR A 84 6.83 -1.85 -2.07
N ALA A 85 7.05 -2.34 -3.29
CA ALA A 85 6.05 -3.13 -4.02
C ALA A 85 5.65 -4.46 -3.34
N VAL A 86 6.57 -5.11 -2.60
CA VAL A 86 6.32 -6.40 -1.92
C VAL A 86 5.19 -6.29 -0.89
N ARG A 87 5.02 -5.11 -0.28
CA ARG A 87 3.94 -4.77 0.66
C ARG A 87 3.22 -3.48 0.25
N GLY A 88 2.98 -3.32 -1.05
CA GLY A 88 2.28 -2.17 -1.61
C GLY A 88 0.76 -2.38 -1.70
N GLU A 89 0.13 -1.65 -2.62
CA GLU A 89 -1.33 -1.59 -2.79
C GLU A 89 -2.00 -2.95 -2.99
N ILE A 90 -1.38 -3.87 -3.72
CA ILE A 90 -1.95 -5.22 -3.94
C ILE A 90 -2.17 -5.95 -2.61
N VAL A 91 -1.25 -5.79 -1.65
CA VAL A 91 -1.38 -6.44 -0.33
C VAL A 91 -2.47 -5.76 0.48
N ALA A 92 -2.58 -4.43 0.44
CA ALA A 92 -3.66 -3.71 1.10
C ALA A 92 -5.05 -4.10 0.55
N GLN A 93 -5.18 -4.28 -0.77
CA GLN A 93 -6.42 -4.79 -1.38
C GLN A 93 -6.70 -6.23 -0.95
N ALA A 94 -5.69 -7.10 -0.90
CA ALA A 94 -5.83 -8.47 -0.44
C ALA A 94 -6.30 -8.55 1.02
N GLU A 95 -5.84 -7.65 1.89
CA GLU A 95 -6.29 -7.53 3.28
C GLU A 95 -7.77 -7.13 3.37
N ARG A 96 -8.22 -6.14 2.59
CA ARG A 96 -9.65 -5.75 2.52
C ARG A 96 -10.52 -6.92 2.05
N LEU A 97 -10.10 -7.65 1.02
CA LEU A 97 -10.83 -8.83 0.54
C LEU A 97 -10.85 -9.95 1.59
N HIS A 98 -9.75 -10.12 2.33
CA HIS A 98 -9.68 -11.08 3.42
C HIS A 98 -10.66 -10.73 4.57
N GLU A 99 -10.78 -9.46 4.91
CA GLU A 99 -11.80 -8.98 5.87
C GLU A 99 -13.22 -9.17 5.33
N GLN A 100 -13.44 -8.89 4.05
CA GLN A 100 -14.73 -9.13 3.40
C GLN A 100 -15.12 -10.61 3.47
N LEU A 101 -14.19 -11.54 3.22
CA LEU A 101 -14.43 -12.98 3.36
C LEU A 101 -14.80 -13.39 4.79
N LYS A 102 -14.18 -12.77 5.80
CA LYS A 102 -14.50 -13.02 7.21
C LYS A 102 -15.90 -12.53 7.58
N GLN A 103 -16.28 -11.35 7.11
CA GLN A 103 -17.56 -10.72 7.43
C GLN A 103 -18.71 -11.35 6.63
N ASN A 104 -18.47 -11.63 5.35
CA ASN A 104 -19.47 -12.14 4.41
C ASN A 104 -18.92 -13.37 3.65
N PRO A 105 -18.93 -14.56 4.28
CA PRO A 105 -18.50 -15.79 3.63
C PRO A 105 -19.27 -16.06 2.34
N GLY A 106 -18.57 -16.40 1.26
CA GLY A 106 -19.18 -16.64 -0.06
C GLY A 106 -19.49 -15.40 -0.89
N SER A 107 -19.13 -14.20 -0.42
CA SER A 107 -19.31 -12.94 -1.19
C SER A 107 -18.35 -12.77 -2.36
N LEU A 108 -17.30 -13.57 -2.44
CA LEU A 108 -16.27 -13.55 -3.48
C LEU A 108 -16.20 -14.94 -4.16
N PRO A 109 -15.68 -15.04 -5.40
CA PRO A 109 -15.58 -16.31 -6.13
C PRO A 109 -14.46 -17.24 -5.62
N PHE A 110 -13.96 -17.02 -4.40
CA PHE A 110 -12.93 -17.79 -3.73
C PHE A 110 -13.14 -17.73 -2.20
N ASP A 111 -12.62 -18.72 -1.49
CA ASP A 111 -12.86 -18.88 -0.04
C ASP A 111 -11.74 -18.27 0.83
N GLU A 112 -10.54 -18.10 0.28
CA GLU A 112 -9.36 -17.64 1.01
C GLU A 112 -8.42 -16.79 0.14
N ILE A 113 -7.59 -15.99 0.80
CA ILE A 113 -6.48 -15.26 0.19
C ILE A 113 -5.19 -16.03 0.46
N LEU A 114 -4.50 -16.46 -0.60
CA LEU A 114 -3.19 -17.10 -0.51
C LEU A 114 -2.08 -16.10 -0.83
N TYR A 115 -1.30 -15.73 0.18
CA TYR A 115 -0.17 -14.81 0.04
C TYR A 115 1.04 -15.50 -0.63
N CYS A 116 1.24 -15.20 -1.90
CA CYS A 116 2.40 -15.63 -2.70
C CYS A 116 3.41 -14.49 -2.98
N ASN A 117 3.24 -13.34 -2.31
CA ASN A 117 3.96 -12.10 -2.60
C ASN A 117 5.27 -11.93 -1.81
N ILE A 118 5.47 -12.65 -0.70
CA ILE A 118 6.67 -12.54 0.14
C ILE A 118 7.24 -13.91 0.49
N GLY A 119 8.57 -14.00 0.59
CA GLY A 119 9.28 -15.20 1.02
C GLY A 119 9.14 -15.48 2.52
N ASN A 120 7.92 -15.79 2.97
CA ASN A 120 7.65 -16.24 4.34
C ASN A 120 7.16 -17.70 4.33
N PRO A 121 8.08 -18.67 4.33
CA PRO A 121 7.69 -20.06 4.17
C PRO A 121 6.99 -20.64 5.41
N GLN A 122 7.15 -20.03 6.59
CA GLN A 122 6.41 -20.41 7.80
C GLN A 122 4.91 -20.10 7.68
N SER A 123 4.52 -19.01 7.01
CA SER A 123 3.10 -18.74 6.68
C SER A 123 2.46 -19.82 5.81
N LEU A 124 3.30 -20.58 5.07
CA LEU A 124 2.89 -21.73 4.26
C LEU A 124 3.11 -23.07 5.00
N ALA A 125 3.22 -23.02 6.33
CA ALA A 125 3.34 -24.16 7.23
C ALA A 125 4.67 -24.95 7.12
N GLN A 126 5.75 -24.32 6.64
CA GLN A 126 7.09 -24.87 6.83
C GLN A 126 7.36 -25.06 8.33
N GLN A 127 7.74 -26.26 8.74
CA GLN A 127 8.15 -26.54 10.11
C GLN A 127 9.56 -25.96 10.36
N PRO A 128 9.82 -25.34 11.53
CA PRO A 128 11.17 -24.86 11.84
C PRO A 128 12.19 -26.01 11.84
N ILE A 129 13.47 -25.73 11.61
CA ILE A 129 14.52 -26.75 11.68
C ILE A 129 14.72 -27.15 13.14
N THR A 130 14.73 -28.44 13.48
CA THR A 130 14.70 -28.92 14.87
C THR A 130 15.86 -28.43 15.74
N PHE A 131 17.08 -28.35 15.19
CA PHE A 131 18.27 -28.06 15.98
C PHE A 131 18.43 -26.58 16.36
N PHE A 132 18.02 -25.64 15.49
CA PHE A 132 18.26 -24.20 15.66
C PHE A 132 17.05 -23.41 16.18
N ARG A 133 16.10 -24.07 16.86
CA ARG A 133 14.83 -23.44 17.27
C ARG A 133 14.96 -22.52 18.46
#